data_AF-A0A5C7JBA6-F1
#
_entry.id   AF-A0A5C7JBA6-F1
#
_cell.length_a   1.000
_cell.length_b   1.000
_cell.length_c   1.000
_cell.angle_alpha   90.00
_cell.angle_beta   90.00
_cell.angle_gamma   90.00
#
_symmetry.space_group_name_H-M   'P 1'
#
loop_
_entity.id
_entity.type
_entity.pdbx_description
1 polymer ?
#
loop_
_entity_poly.entity_id
_entity_poly.type
_entity_poly.pdbx_seq_one_letter_code
_entity_poly.pdbx_strand_id
1 'polypeptide(L)'
;MISLRKSWQNVANNWAYYWKQYGGIKALFASPYFGIAIILSMVSIYWGPDKNWVDSSLAIIPSLLGFSIGGFAILLVFSSDRFLAIISEEGSENSLFLKASVTFVHFIVVQVFALVTIMLAYAGVPFMHTVAIIGLYYSVMTALAACFVLFDIAQVYNSASGVFNCENSQEANPRVESDSNAQPPKHRRVG
;
A
#
# COMPACT_ATOMS: atom_id res chain seq x y z
N MET A 1 -9.37 -24.80 -22.17
CA MET A 1 -8.07 -24.20 -22.54
C MET A 1 -8.24 -22.70 -22.64
N ILE A 2 -7.74 -21.92 -21.67
CA ILE A 2 -7.64 -20.46 -21.80
C ILE A 2 -6.70 -20.21 -22.98
N SER A 3 -7.15 -19.48 -23.99
CA SER A 3 -6.29 -19.18 -25.14
C SER A 3 -5.11 -18.34 -24.67
N LEU A 4 -3.89 -18.78 -24.99
CA LEU A 4 -2.64 -18.12 -24.55
C LEU A 4 -2.68 -16.60 -24.80
N ARG A 5 -3.25 -16.18 -25.93
CA ARG A 5 -3.45 -14.77 -26.29
C ARG A 5 -4.27 -13.99 -25.26
N LYS A 6 -5.34 -14.58 -24.73
CA LYS A 6 -6.20 -13.95 -23.71
C LYS A 6 -5.45 -13.77 -22.39
N SER A 7 -4.61 -14.74 -22.00
CA SER A 7 -3.76 -14.63 -20.81
C SER A 7 -2.76 -13.47 -20.93
N TRP A 8 -2.06 -13.36 -22.06
CA TRP A 8 -1.12 -12.26 -22.30
C TRP A 8 -1.80 -10.89 -22.32
N GLN A 9 -3.00 -10.81 -22.89
CA GLN A 9 -3.77 -9.56 -22.92
C GLN A 9 -4.22 -9.13 -21.52
N ASN A 10 -4.62 -10.08 -20.67
CA ASN A 10 -4.95 -9.82 -19.27
C ASN A 10 -3.74 -9.32 -18.48
N VAL A 11 -2.57 -9.94 -18.67
CA VAL A 11 -1.33 -9.49 -18.01
C VAL A 11 -0.98 -8.06 -18.42
N ALA A 12 -1.02 -7.75 -19.72
CA ALA A 12 -0.75 -6.41 -20.23
C ALA A 12 -1.73 -5.37 -19.67
N ASN A 13 -3.02 -5.71 -19.59
CA ASN A 13 -4.04 -4.83 -19.01
C ASN A 13 -3.80 -4.59 -17.52
N ASN A 14 -3.44 -5.62 -16.76
CA ASN A 14 -3.12 -5.49 -15.33
C ASN A 14 -1.90 -4.59 -15.11
N TRP A 15 -0.85 -4.75 -15.92
CA TRP A 15 0.33 -3.87 -15.88
C TRP A 15 -0.02 -2.42 -16.21
N ALA A 16 -0.82 -2.19 -17.24
CA ALA A 16 -1.25 -0.86 -17.63
C ALA A 16 -2.11 -0.20 -16.52
N TYR A 17 -3.03 -0.96 -15.92
CA TYR A 17 -3.87 -0.49 -14.83
C TYR A 17 -3.03 -0.15 -13.59
N TYR A 18 -2.14 -1.05 -13.17
CA TYR A 18 -1.18 -0.80 -12.08
C TYR A 18 -0.37 0.48 -12.31
N TRP A 19 0.20 0.64 -13.50
CA TRP A 19 1.05 1.79 -13.79
C TRP A 19 0.28 3.11 -13.81
N LYS A 20 -0.96 3.09 -14.31
CA LYS A 20 -1.87 4.24 -14.28
C LYS A 20 -2.20 4.62 -12.83
N GLN A 21 -2.59 3.66 -12.00
CA GLN A 21 -3.01 3.93 -10.62
C GLN A 21 -1.86 4.34 -9.70
N TYR A 22 -0.63 3.89 -9.98
CA TYR A 22 0.55 4.32 -9.23
C TYR A 22 0.94 5.79 -9.48
N GLY A 23 0.49 6.38 -10.61
CA GLY A 23 0.91 7.73 -11.03
C GLY A 23 2.06 7.74 -12.05
N GLY A 24 2.39 6.56 -12.60
CA GLY A 24 3.34 6.38 -13.70
C GLY A 24 4.80 6.73 -13.37
N ILE A 25 5.58 6.99 -14.42
CA ILE A 25 7.03 7.29 -14.32
C ILE A 25 7.27 8.58 -13.51
N LYS A 26 6.36 9.57 -13.62
CA LYS A 26 6.50 10.85 -12.92
C LYS A 26 6.44 10.65 -11.40
N ALA A 27 5.53 9.80 -10.91
CA ALA A 27 5.44 9.49 -9.49
C ALA A 27 6.70 8.80 -8.96
N LEU A 28 7.32 7.93 -9.76
CA LEU A 28 8.56 7.25 -9.39
C LEU A 28 9.71 8.26 -9.15
N PHE A 29 9.95 9.17 -10.10
CA PHE A 29 11.04 10.15 -9.98
C PHE A 29 10.73 11.28 -8.99
N ALA A 30 9.46 11.61 -8.77
CA ALA A 30 9.03 12.58 -7.77
C ALA A 30 9.05 12.01 -6.34
N SER A 31 9.21 10.69 -6.18
CA SER A 31 9.20 10.05 -4.87
C SER A 31 10.41 10.49 -4.03
N PRO A 32 10.21 10.96 -2.79
CA PRO A 32 11.32 11.31 -1.90
C PRO A 32 12.23 10.11 -1.61
N TYR A 33 11.65 8.90 -1.56
CA TYR A 33 12.37 7.64 -1.37
C TYR A 33 13.33 7.34 -2.52
N PHE A 34 12.92 7.64 -3.76
CA PHE A 34 13.77 7.48 -4.93
C PHE A 34 14.93 8.49 -4.91
N GLY A 35 14.65 9.75 -4.59
CA GLY A 35 15.69 10.78 -4.45
C GLY A 35 16.77 10.41 -3.42
N ILE A 36 16.35 9.96 -2.23
CA ILE A 36 17.28 9.49 -1.19
C ILE A 36 18.06 8.26 -1.65
N ALA A 37 17.40 7.31 -2.31
CA ALA A 37 18.07 6.13 -2.85
C ALA A 37 19.17 6.48 -3.86
N ILE A 38 18.93 7.48 -4.72
CA ILE A 38 19.94 7.97 -5.67
C ILE A 38 21.15 8.56 -4.92
N ILE A 39 20.93 9.38 -3.89
CA ILE A 39 22.01 9.93 -3.07
C ILE A 39 22.84 8.82 -2.42
N LEU A 40 22.18 7.84 -1.80
CA LEU A 40 22.85 6.69 -1.17
C LEU A 40 23.61 5.83 -2.20
N SER A 41 23.04 5.65 -3.39
CA SER A 41 23.71 4.90 -4.46
C SER A 41 24.97 5.60 -4.98
N MET A 42 24.95 6.93 -5.13
CA MET A 42 26.12 7.71 -5.55
C MET A 42 27.24 7.64 -4.51
N VAL A 43 26.87 7.77 -3.23
CA VAL A 43 27.78 7.56 -2.08
C VAL A 43 28.42 6.17 -2.19
N SER A 44 27.61 5.12 -2.33
CA SER A 44 28.10 3.75 -2.42
C SER A 44 29.05 3.51 -3.61
N ILE A 45 28.72 4.05 -4.78
CA ILE A 45 29.55 3.94 -5.99
C ILE A 45 30.86 4.72 -5.82
N TYR A 46 30.82 5.90 -5.21
CA TYR A 46 32.00 6.75 -5.02
C TYR A 46 33.06 6.09 -4.13
N TRP A 47 32.63 5.44 -3.04
CA TRP A 47 33.56 4.71 -2.16
C TRP A 47 33.96 3.32 -2.67
N GLY A 48 33.30 2.84 -3.73
CA GLY A 48 33.49 1.49 -4.26
C GLY A 48 32.79 0.45 -3.38
N PRO A 49 31.73 -0.21 -3.87
CA PRO A 49 31.07 -1.25 -3.09
C PRO A 49 32.04 -2.41 -2.80
N ASP A 50 31.97 -2.95 -1.59
CA ASP A 50 32.77 -4.11 -1.19
C ASP A 50 32.53 -5.30 -2.14
N LYS A 51 33.53 -6.16 -2.34
CA LYS A 51 33.46 -7.29 -3.28
C LYS A 51 32.26 -8.22 -3.05
N ASN A 52 31.76 -8.27 -1.82
CA ASN A 52 30.63 -9.11 -1.40
C ASN A 52 29.27 -8.39 -1.40
N TRP A 53 29.16 -7.21 -2.02
CA TRP A 53 27.91 -6.44 -2.04
C TRP A 53 26.77 -7.22 -2.70
N VAL A 54 27.08 -8.04 -3.71
CA VAL A 54 26.09 -8.86 -4.42
C VAL A 54 25.48 -9.90 -3.50
N ASP A 55 26.30 -10.68 -2.80
CA ASP A 55 25.84 -11.71 -1.86
C ASP A 55 25.00 -11.11 -0.72
N SER A 56 25.45 -9.97 -0.20
CA SER A 56 24.71 -9.21 0.81
C SER A 56 23.35 -8.76 0.28
N SER A 57 23.30 -8.29 -0.97
CA SER A 57 22.06 -7.84 -1.61
C SER A 57 21.08 -9.01 -1.85
N LEU A 58 21.59 -10.16 -2.26
CA LEU A 58 20.81 -11.39 -2.45
C LEU A 58 20.27 -11.94 -1.12
N ALA A 59 20.88 -11.62 0.01
CA ALA A 59 20.33 -11.92 1.34
C ALA A 59 19.27 -10.90 1.79
N ILE A 60 19.49 -9.61 1.52
CA ILE A 60 18.62 -8.53 2.01
C ILE A 60 17.29 -8.45 1.24
N ILE A 61 17.34 -8.44 -0.10
CA ILE A 61 16.14 -8.18 -0.91
C ILE A 61 15.03 -9.21 -0.70
N PRO A 62 15.30 -10.53 -0.62
CA PRO A 62 14.25 -11.50 -0.33
C PRO A 62 13.55 -11.27 1.01
N SER A 63 14.27 -10.82 2.04
CA SER A 63 13.68 -10.46 3.33
C SER A 63 12.74 -9.24 3.20
N LEU A 64 13.14 -8.22 2.43
CA LEU A 64 12.29 -7.04 2.19
C LEU A 64 11.05 -7.36 1.33
N LEU A 65 11.22 -8.27 0.38
CA LEU A 65 10.12 -8.79 -0.44
C LEU A 65 9.13 -9.59 0.42
N GLY A 66 9.64 -10.45 1.30
CA GLY A 66 8.84 -11.14 2.31
C GLY A 66 8.10 -10.18 3.24
N PHE A 67 8.76 -9.10 3.69
CA PHE A 67 8.14 -8.05 4.50
C PHE A 67 7.02 -7.33 3.74
N SER A 68 7.21 -7.00 2.46
CA SER A 68 6.21 -6.28 1.67
C SER A 68 4.98 -7.13 1.38
N ILE A 69 5.20 -8.41 1.03
CA ILE A 69 4.10 -9.39 0.88
C ILE A 69 3.41 -9.63 2.22
N GLY A 70 4.17 -9.80 3.30
CA GLY A 70 3.64 -10.04 4.64
C GLY A 70 2.81 -8.86 5.15
N GLY A 71 3.31 -7.62 4.99
CA GLY A 71 2.58 -6.41 5.34
C GLY A 71 1.28 -6.26 4.55
N PHE A 72 1.31 -6.55 3.25
CA PHE A 72 0.10 -6.55 2.43
C PHE A 72 -0.89 -7.66 2.83
N ALA A 73 -0.41 -8.86 3.13
CA ALA A 73 -1.25 -9.96 3.61
C ALA A 73 -1.90 -9.64 4.96
N ILE A 74 -1.13 -9.07 5.90
CA ILE A 74 -1.65 -8.62 7.20
C ILE A 74 -2.75 -7.58 7.01
N LEU A 75 -2.53 -6.60 6.12
CA LEU A 75 -3.54 -5.60 5.79
C LEU A 75 -4.85 -6.25 5.31
N LEU A 76 -4.78 -7.25 4.44
CA LEU A 76 -5.98 -7.92 3.93
C LEU A 76 -6.66 -8.83 4.95
N VAL A 77 -5.87 -9.56 5.75
CA VAL A 77 -6.40 -10.59 6.68
C VAL A 77 -6.92 -9.99 7.97
N PHE A 78 -6.27 -8.97 8.51
CA PHE A 78 -6.64 -8.37 9.80
C PHE A 78 -7.61 -7.19 9.68
N SER A 79 -8.01 -6.81 8.46
CA SER A 79 -9.02 -5.78 8.27
C SER A 79 -10.42 -6.37 8.40
N SER A 80 -11.28 -5.73 9.20
CA SER A 80 -12.70 -6.10 9.27
C SER A 80 -13.44 -5.68 8.00
N ASP A 81 -14.53 -6.38 7.66
CA ASP A 81 -15.37 -6.03 6.50
C ASP A 81 -15.86 -4.58 6.54
N ARG A 82 -16.23 -4.10 7.74
CA ARG A 82 -16.62 -2.70 7.97
C ARG A 82 -15.47 -1.74 7.68
N PHE A 83 -14.25 -2.07 8.10
CA PHE A 83 -13.10 -1.22 7.85
C PHE A 83 -12.73 -1.19 6.36
N LEU A 84 -12.72 -2.35 5.69
CA LEU A 84 -12.50 -2.44 4.25
C LEU A 84 -13.55 -1.65 3.46
N ALA A 85 -14.81 -1.68 3.88
CA ALA A 85 -15.86 -0.87 3.26
C ALA A 85 -15.55 0.64 3.35
N ILE A 86 -15.07 1.13 4.49
CA ILE A 86 -14.67 2.54 4.65
C ILE A 86 -13.49 2.88 3.73
N ILE A 87 -12.40 2.11 3.80
CA ILE A 87 -11.18 2.46 3.06
C ILE A 87 -11.27 2.18 1.55
N SER A 88 -12.24 1.39 1.12
CA SER A 88 -12.52 1.15 -0.31
C SER A 88 -13.35 2.27 -0.95
N GLU A 89 -13.94 3.17 -0.16
CA GLU A 89 -14.69 4.34 -0.64
C GLU A 89 -15.65 3.98 -1.80
N GLU A 90 -16.50 2.96 -1.59
CA GLU A 90 -17.47 2.46 -2.58
C GLU A 90 -16.83 2.00 -3.92
N GLY A 91 -15.56 1.60 -3.90
CA GLY A 91 -14.82 1.20 -5.10
C GLY A 91 -14.27 2.38 -5.91
N SER A 92 -14.12 3.55 -5.30
CA SER A 92 -13.47 4.73 -5.90
C SER A 92 -12.08 4.37 -6.47
N GLU A 93 -11.77 4.88 -7.67
CA GLU A 93 -10.43 4.77 -8.28
C GLU A 93 -9.34 5.46 -7.44
N ASN A 94 -9.72 6.34 -6.51
CA ASN A 94 -8.79 7.03 -5.61
C ASN A 94 -8.87 6.54 -4.16
N SER A 95 -9.54 5.41 -3.92
CA SER A 95 -9.71 4.86 -2.58
C SER A 95 -8.39 4.57 -1.88
N LEU A 96 -8.36 4.77 -0.56
CA LEU A 96 -7.20 4.45 0.26
C LEU A 96 -6.77 2.99 0.12
N PHE A 97 -7.73 2.07 0.02
CA PHE A 97 -7.49 0.65 -0.21
C PHE A 97 -6.74 0.39 -1.52
N LEU A 98 -7.21 0.98 -2.62
CA LEU A 98 -6.57 0.80 -3.92
C LEU A 98 -5.17 1.44 -3.94
N LYS A 99 -5.03 2.64 -3.36
CA LYS A 99 -3.73 3.32 -3.24
C LYS A 99 -2.73 2.49 -2.44
N ALA A 100 -3.13 1.95 -1.29
CA ALA A 100 -2.29 1.07 -0.47
C ALA A 100 -1.91 -0.21 -1.24
N SER A 101 -2.88 -0.86 -1.88
CA SER A 101 -2.66 -2.08 -2.66
C SER A 101 -1.67 -1.86 -3.81
N VAL A 102 -1.87 -0.81 -4.60
CA VAL A 102 -0.98 -0.44 -5.71
C VAL A 102 0.42 -0.10 -5.20
N THR A 103 0.52 0.52 -4.02
CA THR A 103 1.80 0.86 -3.39
C THR A 103 2.55 -0.40 -2.94
N PHE A 104 1.89 -1.37 -2.31
CA PHE A 104 2.51 -2.66 -1.98
C PHE A 104 2.92 -3.45 -3.23
N VAL A 105 2.08 -3.47 -4.27
CA VAL A 105 2.44 -4.07 -5.56
C VAL A 105 3.67 -3.39 -6.16
N HIS A 106 3.76 -2.06 -6.09
CA HIS A 106 4.94 -1.32 -6.54
C HIS A 106 6.21 -1.75 -5.80
N PHE A 107 6.14 -1.89 -4.47
CA PHE A 107 7.29 -2.32 -3.67
C PHE A 107 7.78 -3.71 -4.08
N ILE A 108 6.85 -4.65 -4.27
CA ILE A 108 7.16 -6.01 -4.73
C ILE A 108 7.78 -5.99 -6.12
N VAL A 109 7.21 -5.23 -7.06
CA VAL A 109 7.74 -5.10 -8.44
C VAL A 109 9.15 -4.55 -8.44
N VAL A 110 9.41 -3.50 -7.64
CA VAL A 110 10.73 -2.89 -7.49
C VAL A 110 11.73 -3.86 -6.89
N GLN A 111 11.35 -4.60 -5.84
CA GLN A 111 12.20 -5.59 -5.19
C GLN A 111 12.55 -6.75 -6.13
N VAL A 112 11.58 -7.26 -6.91
CA VAL A 112 11.83 -8.28 -7.94
C VAL A 112 12.76 -7.74 -9.03
N PHE A 113 12.53 -6.52 -9.50
CA PHE A 113 13.40 -5.89 -10.50
C PHE A 113 14.83 -5.68 -10.00
N ALA A 114 14.98 -5.24 -8.74
CA ALA A 114 16.28 -5.10 -8.09
C ALA A 114 17.00 -6.46 -8.00
N LEU A 115 16.30 -7.51 -7.59
CA LEU A 115 16.86 -8.87 -7.56
C LEU A 115 17.37 -9.32 -8.94
N VAL A 116 16.57 -9.15 -9.98
CA VAL A 116 16.94 -9.51 -11.36
C VAL A 116 18.17 -8.73 -11.81
N THR A 117 18.22 -7.42 -11.56
CA THR A 117 19.38 -6.59 -11.95
C THR A 117 20.65 -6.95 -11.18
N ILE A 118 20.54 -7.33 -9.90
CA ILE A 118 21.66 -7.86 -9.10
C ILE A 118 22.17 -9.19 -9.69
N MET A 119 21.26 -10.10 -10.07
CA MET A 119 21.66 -11.37 -10.71
C MET A 119 22.37 -11.14 -12.05
N LEU A 120 21.94 -10.15 -12.85
CA LEU A 120 22.60 -9.78 -14.09
C LEU A 120 23.96 -9.11 -13.86
N ALA A 121 24.10 -8.30 -12.80
CA ALA A 121 25.38 -7.76 -12.38
C ALA A 121 26.34 -8.88 -11.93
N TYR A 122 25.85 -9.86 -11.18
CA TYR A 122 26.61 -11.05 -10.79
C TYR A 122 27.10 -11.86 -12.00
N ALA A 123 26.28 -11.96 -13.04
CA ALA A 123 26.63 -12.62 -14.30
C ALA A 123 27.67 -11.86 -15.13
N GLY A 124 28.13 -10.68 -14.69
CA GLY A 124 29.21 -9.93 -15.31
C GLY A 124 28.77 -8.88 -16.33
N VAL A 125 27.49 -8.45 -16.33
CA VAL A 125 27.01 -7.37 -17.21
C VAL A 125 27.39 -6.00 -16.61
N PRO A 126 28.38 -5.25 -17.15
CA PRO A 126 28.98 -4.11 -16.44
C PRO A 126 27.99 -2.96 -16.19
N PHE A 127 27.12 -2.66 -17.15
CA PHE A 127 26.10 -1.60 -17.01
C PHE A 127 25.06 -1.92 -15.93
N MET A 128 24.84 -3.21 -15.62
CA MET A 128 23.86 -3.61 -14.61
C MET A 128 24.32 -3.34 -13.18
N HIS A 129 25.63 -3.14 -12.93
CA HIS A 129 26.13 -2.81 -11.58
C HIS A 129 25.51 -1.53 -11.04
N THR A 130 25.53 -0.44 -11.81
CA THR A 130 24.97 0.85 -11.38
C THR A 130 23.46 0.74 -11.17
N VAL A 131 22.75 0.09 -12.09
CA VAL A 131 21.30 -0.11 -12.00
C VAL A 131 20.94 -0.96 -10.78
N ALA A 132 21.70 -2.02 -10.52
CA ALA A 132 21.50 -2.91 -9.38
C ALA A 132 21.74 -2.19 -8.05
N ILE A 133 22.76 -1.34 -7.94
CA ILE A 133 23.03 -0.57 -6.72
C ILE A 133 21.90 0.45 -6.46
N ILE A 134 21.46 1.18 -7.48
CA ILE A 134 20.30 2.08 -7.35
C ILE A 134 19.05 1.29 -6.94
N GLY A 135 18.80 0.15 -7.60
CA GLY A 135 17.68 -0.74 -7.31
C GLY A 135 17.70 -1.28 -5.88
N LEU A 136 18.88 -1.65 -5.36
CA LEU A 136 19.08 -2.10 -3.99
C LEU A 136 18.67 -1.02 -2.99
N TYR A 137 19.24 0.18 -3.10
CA TYR A 137 18.91 1.25 -2.15
C TYR A 137 17.45 1.67 -2.27
N TYR A 138 16.89 1.70 -3.48
CA TYR A 138 15.48 2.01 -3.66
C TYR A 138 14.59 0.93 -3.02
N SER A 139 14.94 -0.35 -3.16
CA SER A 139 14.28 -1.49 -2.50
C SER A 139 14.34 -1.40 -0.97
N VAL A 140 15.45 -0.94 -0.39
CA VAL A 140 15.55 -0.68 1.06
C VAL A 140 14.63 0.47 1.46
N MET A 141 14.59 1.55 0.69
CA MET A 141 13.72 2.69 0.97
C MET A 141 12.23 2.35 0.83
N THR A 142 11.85 1.44 -0.07
CA THR A 142 10.45 0.99 -0.19
C THR A 142 10.00 0.19 1.03
N ALA A 143 10.89 -0.50 1.73
CA ALA A 143 10.56 -1.13 3.01
C ALA A 143 10.22 -0.11 4.09
N LEU A 144 10.97 1.00 4.16
CA LEU A 144 10.63 2.11 5.05
C LEU A 144 9.28 2.75 4.65
N ALA A 145 9.05 2.94 3.35
CA ALA A 145 7.77 3.43 2.85
C ALA A 145 6.61 2.50 3.21
N ALA A 146 6.80 1.18 3.17
CA ALA A 146 5.80 0.20 3.59
C ALA A 146 5.44 0.33 5.07
N CYS A 147 6.41 0.60 5.96
CA CYS A 147 6.12 0.90 7.36
C CYS A 147 5.19 2.11 7.50
N PHE A 148 5.44 3.18 6.74
CA PHE A 148 4.59 4.38 6.77
C PHE A 148 3.21 4.14 6.17
N VAL A 149 3.09 3.35 5.10
CA VAL A 149 1.78 2.97 4.55
C VAL A 149 0.96 2.21 5.59
N LEU A 150 1.57 1.25 6.31
CA LEU A 150 0.87 0.53 7.39
C LEU A 150 0.51 1.47 8.55
N PHE A 151 1.38 2.42 8.89
CA PHE A 151 1.13 3.41 9.92
C PHE A 151 -0.02 4.36 9.55
N ASP A 152 -0.09 4.81 8.30
CA ASP A 152 -1.17 5.66 7.79
C ASP A 152 -2.51 4.92 7.87
N ILE A 153 -2.54 3.65 7.46
CA ILE A 153 -3.74 2.82 7.57
C ILE A 153 -4.15 2.61 9.04
N ALA A 154 -3.17 2.42 9.94
CA ALA A 154 -3.45 2.30 11.37
C ALA A 154 -4.05 3.59 11.96
N GLN A 155 -3.59 4.77 11.51
CA GLN A 155 -4.19 6.05 11.91
C GLN A 155 -5.64 6.18 11.39
N VAL A 156 -5.91 5.75 10.16
CA VAL A 156 -7.27 5.72 9.61
C VAL A 156 -8.15 4.75 10.38
N TYR A 157 -7.64 3.56 10.72
CA TYR A 157 -8.34 2.57 11.54
C TYR A 157 -8.71 3.15 12.93
N ASN A 158 -7.76 3.79 13.60
CA ASN A 158 -8.00 4.43 14.89
C ASN A 158 -9.08 5.53 14.78
N SER A 159 -9.03 6.34 13.73
CA SER A 159 -10.02 7.41 13.48
C SER A 159 -11.42 6.85 13.17
N ALA A 160 -11.50 5.77 12.37
CA ALA A 160 -12.75 5.09 12.04
C ALA A 160 -13.39 4.39 13.26
N SER A 161 -12.58 3.89 14.19
CA SER A 161 -13.07 3.26 15.43
C SER A 161 -13.93 4.18 16.28
N GLY A 162 -13.65 5.50 16.28
CA GLY A 162 -14.48 6.49 16.96
C GLY A 162 -15.87 6.61 16.35
N VAL A 163 -15.99 6.53 15.02
CA VAL A 163 -17.27 6.57 14.31
C VAL A 163 -18.11 5.33 14.61
N PHE A 164 -17.49 4.13 14.57
CA PHE A 164 -18.18 2.88 14.88
C PHE A 164 -18.76 2.86 16.30
N ASN A 165 -18.06 3.45 17.27
CA ASN A 165 -18.56 3.53 18.64
C ASN A 165 -19.78 4.44 18.77
N CYS A 166 -19.84 5.55 18.02
CA CYS A 166 -20.98 6.46 18.02
C CYS A 166 -22.23 5.83 17.38
N GLU A 167 -22.08 5.17 16.23
CA GLU A 167 -23.19 4.50 15.53
C GLU A 167 -23.80 3.38 16.39
N ASN A 168 -22.95 2.52 16.95
CA ASN A 168 -23.38 1.47 17.88
C ASN A 168 -24.10 2.06 19.12
N SER A 169 -23.68 3.25 19.59
CA SER A 169 -24.33 3.93 20.74
C SER A 169 -25.70 4.50 20.38
N GLN A 170 -25.92 4.92 19.13
CA GLN A 170 -27.21 5.42 18.65
C GLN A 170 -28.20 4.28 18.40
N GLU A 171 -27.76 3.17 17.81
CA GLU A 171 -28.59 1.96 17.65
C GLU A 171 -29.01 1.36 19.00
N ALA A 172 -28.14 1.44 20.01
CA ALA A 172 -28.43 0.96 21.37
C ALA A 172 -29.47 1.82 22.13
N ASN A 173 -29.80 3.02 21.64
CA ASN A 173 -30.79 3.90 22.29
C ASN A 173 -31.94 4.34 21.35
N PRO A 174 -32.89 3.45 21.02
CA PRO A 174 -34.02 3.76 20.14
C PRO A 174 -35.17 4.57 20.79
N ARG A 175 -35.01 5.17 21.99
CA ARG A 175 -36.11 5.81 22.73
C ARG A 175 -35.80 7.22 23.23
N VAL A 176 -35.78 8.21 22.35
CA VAL A 176 -35.97 9.62 22.76
C VAL A 176 -36.86 10.43 21.82
N GLU A 177 -37.10 9.99 20.58
CA GLU A 177 -37.80 10.84 19.59
C GLU A 177 -39.32 10.62 19.47
N SER A 178 -39.92 9.67 20.21
CA SER A 178 -41.36 9.40 20.12
C SER A 178 -42.26 10.19 21.09
N ASP A 179 -41.70 10.91 22.07
CA ASP A 179 -42.50 11.50 23.17
C ASP A 179 -42.78 13.00 23.06
N SER A 180 -42.35 13.67 21.98
CA SER A 180 -42.58 15.13 21.82
C SER A 180 -43.90 15.51 21.13
N ASN A 181 -44.72 14.54 20.67
CA ASN A 181 -45.98 14.83 19.98
C ASN A 181 -47.25 14.38 20.73
N ALA A 182 -47.16 14.15 22.05
CA ALA A 182 -48.33 13.89 22.87
C ALA A 182 -49.15 15.18 23.07
N GLN A 183 -50.25 15.31 22.32
CA GLN A 183 -51.27 16.34 22.51
C GLN A 183 -51.74 16.39 23.98
N PRO A 184 -51.84 17.57 24.61
CA PRO A 184 -52.30 17.67 25.99
C PRO A 184 -53.80 17.31 26.11
N PRO A 185 -54.22 16.70 27.23
CA PRO A 185 -55.57 16.16 27.39
C PRO A 185 -56.63 17.28 27.45
N LYS A 186 -57.71 17.10 26.67
CA LYS A 186 -58.91 17.95 26.73
C LYS A 186 -59.59 17.80 28.09
N HIS A 187 -59.53 18.85 28.91
CA HIS A 187 -60.34 18.95 30.12
C HIS A 187 -61.84 19.04 29.77
N ARG A 188 -62.57 17.97 30.12
CA ARG A 188 -64.04 17.94 30.16
C ARG A 188 -64.49 18.67 31.43
N ARG A 189 -65.02 19.89 31.32
CA ARG A 189 -65.76 20.52 32.42
C ARG A 189 -67.15 19.90 32.50
N VAL A 190 -67.47 19.45 33.70
CA VAL A 190 -68.80 19.01 34.15
C VAL A 190 -69.31 20.15 35.04
N GLY A 191 -70.52 20.64 34.81
CA GLY A 191 -71.17 21.71 35.58
C GLY A 191 -71.30 23.01 34.82
#